data_AF-A0A1B9MBS7-F1
#
_entry.id   AF-A0A1B9MBS7-F1
#
_cell.length_a   1.000
_cell.length_b   1.000
_cell.length_c   1.000
_cell.angle_alpha   90.00
_cell.angle_beta   90.00
_cell.angle_gamma   90.00
#
_symmetry.space_group_name_H-M   'P 1'
#
loop_
_entity.id
_entity.type
_entity.pdbx_description
1 polymer ?
#
loop_
_entity_poly.entity_id
_entity_poly.type
_entity_poly.pdbx_seq_one_letter_code
_entity_poly.pdbx_strand_id
1 'polypeptide(L)'
;MEMSSLRQLHQSMLQISVDMQQFRITTGSASFDCLFSTREDPFILALTSRGVNPHFFKFEVMKGYKIRPYFDGFYYELAEVLNNGFSTGKLEPKKFLDQLNTSLPTIASIQNNPTVSEVVRLRRDIIEEREKPYFDTWIYWTSEKRPNGASEENRKKTLLLLGKDALQHSIKMKASSKWSSVDLGHNWKM
;
A
#
# COMPACT_ATOMS: atom_id res chain seq x y z
N MET A 1 -14.84 -1.07 -12.79
CA MET A 1 -14.09 -0.54 -13.93
C MET A 1 -12.76 -1.26 -14.01
N GLU A 2 -12.32 -1.68 -15.19
CA GLU A 2 -11.00 -2.29 -15.41
C GLU A 2 -9.89 -1.24 -15.49
N MET A 3 -8.78 -1.49 -14.80
CA MET A 3 -7.59 -0.65 -14.76
C MET A 3 -6.48 -1.33 -15.57
N SER A 4 -6.53 -1.21 -16.89
CA SER A 4 -5.59 -1.86 -17.81
C SER A 4 -4.13 -1.51 -17.54
N SER A 5 -3.84 -0.29 -17.09
CA SER A 5 -2.47 0.14 -16.77
C SER A 5 -1.91 -0.58 -15.55
N LEU A 6 -2.75 -0.88 -14.54
CA LEU A 6 -2.32 -1.71 -13.40
C LEU A 6 -2.00 -3.14 -13.82
N ARG A 7 -2.72 -3.68 -14.82
CA ARG A 7 -2.41 -4.99 -15.39
C ARG A 7 -1.03 -5.00 -16.03
N GLN A 8 -0.76 -4.02 -16.89
CA GLN A 8 0.53 -3.89 -17.56
C GLN A 8 1.66 -3.66 -16.56
N LEU A 9 1.45 -2.77 -15.58
CA LEU A 9 2.40 -2.52 -14.51
C LEU A 9 2.72 -3.79 -13.74
N HIS A 10 1.71 -4.55 -13.31
CA HIS A 10 1.95 -5.80 -12.59
C HIS A 10 2.69 -6.83 -13.46
N GLN A 11 2.35 -6.96 -14.74
CA GLN A 11 3.09 -7.83 -15.66
C GLN A 11 4.57 -7.43 -15.74
N SER A 12 4.87 -6.12 -15.78
CA SER A 12 6.23 -5.61 -15.75
C SER A 12 6.92 -5.84 -14.39
N MET A 13 6.19 -5.73 -13.27
CA MET A 13 6.71 -5.98 -11.92
C MET A 13 7.17 -7.43 -11.76
N LEU A 14 6.43 -8.39 -12.32
CA LEU A 14 6.80 -9.80 -12.31
C LEU A 14 8.14 -10.05 -13.03
N GLN A 15 8.45 -9.32 -14.10
CA GLN A 15 9.72 -9.48 -14.82
C GLN A 15 10.94 -9.09 -14.00
N ILE A 16 10.77 -8.18 -13.04
CA ILE A 16 11.86 -7.71 -12.14
C ILE A 16 11.69 -8.19 -10.70
N SER A 17 10.77 -9.14 -10.47
CA SER A 17 10.53 -9.77 -9.17
C SER A 17 10.24 -8.80 -8.01
N VAL A 18 9.49 -7.72 -8.29
CA VAL A 18 9.02 -6.78 -7.25
C VAL A 18 7.53 -6.93 -7.02
N ASP A 19 7.08 -6.66 -5.79
CA ASP A 19 5.67 -6.78 -5.39
C ASP A 19 4.99 -5.44 -5.09
N MET A 20 5.75 -4.34 -5.16
CA MET A 20 5.29 -2.97 -5.01
C MET A 20 5.94 -2.02 -6.03
N GLN A 21 5.22 -0.95 -6.36
CA GLN A 21 5.74 0.20 -7.10
C GLN A 21 5.18 1.49 -6.50
N GLN A 22 6.05 2.45 -6.23
CA GLN A 22 5.67 3.81 -5.92
C GLN A 22 5.86 4.72 -7.13
N PHE A 23 4.97 5.71 -7.28
CA PHE A 23 5.01 6.68 -8.36
C PHE A 23 4.19 7.90 -7.98
N ARG A 24 4.30 8.97 -8.76
CA ARG A 24 3.48 10.16 -8.60
C ARG A 24 2.49 10.26 -9.74
N ILE A 25 1.28 10.71 -9.42
CA ILE A 25 0.29 11.13 -10.41
C ILE A 25 -0.17 12.56 -10.09
N THR A 26 -0.65 13.24 -11.13
CA THR A 26 -1.31 14.53 -11.01
C THR A 26 -2.64 14.44 -11.74
N THR A 27 -3.71 14.90 -11.11
CA THR A 27 -5.07 14.90 -11.66
C THR A 27 -5.68 16.27 -11.37
N GLY A 28 -5.83 17.09 -12.42
CA GLY A 28 -6.15 18.51 -12.24
C GLY A 28 -5.04 19.23 -11.47
N SER A 29 -5.40 19.95 -10.41
CA SER A 29 -4.46 20.63 -9.50
C SER A 29 -3.93 19.73 -8.37
N ALA A 30 -4.52 18.55 -8.16
CA ALA A 30 -4.14 17.65 -7.10
C ALA A 30 -2.98 16.74 -7.53
N SER A 31 -2.01 16.55 -6.63
CA SER A 31 -0.92 15.59 -6.82
C SER A 31 -0.93 14.55 -5.71
N PHE A 32 -0.68 13.30 -6.08
CA PHE A 32 -0.68 12.17 -5.16
C PHE A 32 0.63 11.42 -5.26
N ASP A 33 1.22 11.08 -4.10
CA ASP A 33 2.22 10.03 -4.03
C ASP A 33 1.45 8.69 -3.90
N CYS A 34 1.69 7.79 -4.84
CA CYS A 34 0.95 6.54 -5.01
C CYS A 34 1.80 5.33 -4.67
N LEU A 35 1.13 4.27 -4.23
CA LEU A 35 1.71 2.96 -4.02
C LEU A 35 0.77 1.90 -4.58
N PHE A 36 1.24 1.12 -5.56
CA PHE A 36 0.57 -0.10 -5.99
C PHE A 36 1.24 -1.30 -5.34
N SER A 37 0.45 -2.16 -4.69
CA SER A 37 0.90 -3.33 -3.92
C SER A 37 0.13 -4.59 -4.32
N THR A 38 0.87 -5.67 -4.54
CA THR A 38 0.33 -7.02 -4.82
C THR A 38 0.50 -7.99 -3.65
N ARG A 39 0.86 -7.45 -2.47
CA ARG A 39 1.05 -8.24 -1.24
C ARG A 39 -0.27 -8.71 -0.63
N GLU A 40 -1.31 -7.89 -0.70
CA GLU A 40 -2.67 -8.20 -0.22
C GLU A 40 -3.50 -8.89 -1.32
N ASP A 41 -4.59 -9.55 -0.92
CA ASP A 41 -5.66 -10.00 -1.82
C ASP A 41 -7.00 -9.46 -1.29
N PRO A 42 -7.69 -8.56 -2.01
CA PRO A 42 -7.32 -8.00 -3.32
C PRO A 42 -6.05 -7.13 -3.28
N PHE A 43 -5.45 -6.89 -4.45
CA PHE A 43 -4.34 -5.94 -4.58
C PHE A 43 -4.78 -4.53 -4.16
N ILE A 44 -3.84 -3.70 -3.75
CA ILE A 44 -4.14 -2.35 -3.26
C ILE A 44 -3.44 -1.30 -4.11
N LEU A 45 -4.20 -0.29 -4.53
CA LEU A 45 -3.68 0.99 -5.00
C LEU A 45 -3.96 2.04 -3.92
N ALA A 46 -2.92 2.60 -3.33
CA ALA A 46 -2.99 3.67 -2.34
C ALA A 46 -2.59 5.00 -2.97
N LEU A 47 -3.37 6.04 -2.71
CA LEU A 47 -3.08 7.43 -3.08
C LEU A 47 -2.98 8.25 -1.79
N THR A 48 -1.86 8.96 -1.60
CA THR A 48 -1.72 9.94 -0.53
C THR A 48 -1.57 11.32 -1.14
N SER A 49 -2.49 12.24 -0.87
CA SER A 49 -2.41 13.60 -1.41
C SER A 49 -1.20 14.33 -0.83
N ARG A 50 -0.62 15.24 -1.60
CA ARG A 50 0.48 16.10 -1.16
C ARG A 50 -0.08 17.44 -0.66
N GLY A 51 0.55 18.03 0.35
CA GLY A 51 0.14 19.30 0.93
C GLY A 51 0.36 19.33 2.45
N VAL A 52 -0.16 20.37 3.10
CA VAL A 52 -0.05 20.57 4.57
C VAL A 52 -0.85 19.52 5.33
N ASN A 53 -2.01 19.13 4.81
CA ASN A 53 -2.89 18.09 5.37
C ASN A 53 -3.10 16.97 4.33
N PRO A 54 -2.13 16.05 4.19
CA PRO A 54 -2.26 14.89 3.30
C PRO A 54 -3.42 13.97 3.70
N HIS A 55 -4.24 13.59 2.73
CA HIS A 55 -5.32 12.60 2.85
C HIS A 55 -4.89 11.27 2.22
N PHE A 56 -5.41 10.15 2.75
CA PHE A 56 -5.09 8.82 2.26
C PHE A 56 -6.34 8.13 1.71
N PHE A 57 -6.21 7.62 0.48
CA PHE A 57 -7.27 6.91 -0.23
C PHE A 57 -6.79 5.52 -0.59
N LYS A 58 -7.55 4.50 -0.20
CA LYS A 58 -7.26 3.09 -0.46
C LYS A 58 -8.26 2.54 -1.47
N PHE A 59 -7.76 2.02 -2.59
CA PHE A 59 -8.57 1.34 -3.59
C PHE A 59 -8.23 -0.14 -3.61
N GLU A 60 -9.26 -0.96 -3.46
CA GLU A 60 -9.17 -2.41 -3.71
C GLU A 60 -9.22 -2.68 -5.21
N VAL A 61 -8.16 -3.31 -5.70
CA VAL A 61 -7.98 -3.75 -7.08
C VAL A 61 -8.33 -5.24 -7.14
N MET A 62 -9.61 -5.51 -7.37
CA MET A 62 -10.18 -6.86 -7.42
C MET A 62 -9.65 -7.65 -8.63
N LYS A 63 -9.88 -8.96 -8.62
CA LYS A 63 -9.55 -9.88 -9.72
C LYS A 63 -9.98 -9.32 -11.09
N GLY A 64 -9.07 -9.42 -12.06
CA GLY A 64 -9.22 -8.79 -13.37
C GLY A 64 -8.80 -7.33 -13.41
N TYR A 65 -8.12 -6.83 -12.37
CA TYR A 65 -7.68 -5.44 -12.20
C TYR A 65 -8.86 -4.47 -12.17
N LYS A 66 -9.89 -4.81 -11.39
CA LYS A 66 -11.13 -4.04 -11.33
C LYS A 66 -11.23 -3.22 -10.05
N ILE A 67 -11.46 -1.92 -10.18
CA ILE A 67 -11.85 -1.04 -9.06
C ILE A 67 -13.34 -0.73 -9.18
N ARG A 68 -14.06 -0.72 -8.05
CA ARG A 68 -15.48 -0.30 -8.02
C ARG A 68 -15.55 1.21 -8.27
N PRO A 69 -16.34 1.70 -9.26
CA PRO A 69 -16.52 3.13 -9.49
C PRO A 69 -17.53 3.72 -8.49
N TYR A 70 -17.33 3.44 -7.22
CA TYR A 70 -18.15 3.88 -6.10
C TYR A 70 -17.26 4.02 -4.87
N PHE A 71 -17.21 5.22 -4.30
CA PHE A 71 -16.24 5.61 -3.27
C PHE A 71 -16.94 5.83 -1.93
N ASP A 72 -17.38 4.76 -1.29
CA ASP A 72 -17.98 4.89 0.03
C ASP A 72 -16.92 5.28 1.08
N GLY A 73 -17.32 6.08 2.07
CA GLY A 73 -16.47 6.52 3.18
C GLY A 73 -15.45 7.63 2.86
N PHE A 74 -14.98 7.80 1.62
CA PHE A 74 -13.97 8.82 1.28
C PHE A 74 -14.32 9.71 0.09
N TYR A 75 -15.51 9.57 -0.52
CA TYR A 75 -15.92 10.37 -1.69
C TYR A 75 -15.77 11.88 -1.47
N TYR A 76 -16.27 12.40 -0.35
CA TYR A 76 -16.27 13.84 -0.08
C TYR A 76 -14.86 14.37 0.14
N GLU A 77 -14.02 13.65 0.87
CA GLU A 77 -12.61 14.01 1.07
C GLU A 77 -11.84 14.01 -0.25
N LEU A 78 -12.07 13.01 -1.11
CA LEU A 78 -11.43 12.96 -2.43
C LEU A 78 -11.92 14.11 -3.32
N ALA A 79 -13.22 14.41 -3.30
CA ALA A 79 -13.78 15.53 -4.05
C ALA A 79 -13.19 16.87 -3.58
N GLU A 80 -13.03 17.07 -2.27
CA GLU A 80 -12.38 18.26 -1.71
C GLU A 80 -10.93 18.39 -2.18
N VAL A 81 -10.14 17.32 -2.07
CA VAL A 81 -8.74 17.29 -2.52
C VAL A 81 -8.62 17.64 -4.01
N LEU A 82 -9.52 17.14 -4.84
CA LEU A 82 -9.53 17.40 -6.29
C LEU A 82 -10.01 18.82 -6.64
N ASN A 83 -10.89 19.42 -5.84
CA ASN A 83 -11.52 20.71 -6.13
C ASN A 83 -10.77 21.93 -5.57
N ASN A 84 -9.74 21.73 -4.75
CA ASN A 84 -8.90 22.79 -4.16
C ASN A 84 -8.06 23.60 -5.19
N GLY A 85 -8.39 23.56 -6.49
CA GLY A 85 -7.73 24.33 -7.55
C GLY A 85 -8.67 24.97 -8.59
N PHE A 86 -9.86 25.42 -8.20
CA PHE A 86 -10.81 26.18 -9.06
C PHE A 86 -11.59 25.36 -10.10
N SER A 87 -12.23 24.25 -9.71
CA SER A 87 -13.25 23.59 -10.54
C SER A 87 -14.47 23.19 -9.70
N THR A 88 -15.65 23.64 -10.12
CA THR A 88 -16.94 23.48 -9.44
C THR A 88 -17.66 22.16 -9.77
N GLY A 89 -16.94 21.18 -10.34
CA GLY A 89 -17.51 19.91 -10.79
C GLY A 89 -17.76 18.91 -9.66
N LYS A 90 -18.87 18.15 -9.76
CA LYS A 90 -19.10 16.96 -8.93
C LYS A 90 -18.10 15.87 -9.34
N LEU A 91 -17.45 15.23 -8.37
CA LEU A 91 -16.61 14.06 -8.62
C LEU A 91 -17.45 12.94 -9.26
N GLU A 92 -17.07 12.53 -10.47
CA GLU A 92 -17.63 11.36 -11.14
C GLU A 92 -16.65 10.18 -11.00
N PRO A 93 -16.91 9.20 -10.11
CA PRO A 93 -15.94 8.13 -9.80
C PRO A 93 -15.42 7.38 -11.03
N LYS A 94 -16.29 7.09 -12.00
CA LYS A 94 -15.91 6.41 -13.23
C LYS A 94 -14.92 7.26 -14.05
N LYS A 95 -15.23 8.54 -14.29
CA LYS A 95 -14.34 9.45 -15.04
C LYS A 95 -13.01 9.65 -14.33
N PHE A 96 -13.03 9.77 -13.00
CA PHE A 96 -11.82 9.84 -12.20
C PHE A 96 -10.96 8.58 -12.38
N LEU A 97 -11.56 7.39 -12.30
CA LEU A 97 -10.83 6.14 -12.51
C LEU A 97 -10.31 6.02 -13.96
N ASP A 98 -11.05 6.48 -14.97
CA ASP A 98 -10.61 6.54 -16.37
C ASP A 98 -9.34 7.40 -16.50
N GLN A 99 -9.37 8.61 -15.94
CA GLN A 99 -8.20 9.51 -15.91
C GLN A 99 -7.04 8.89 -15.14
N LEU A 100 -7.30 8.38 -13.94
CA LEU A 100 -6.31 7.70 -13.12
C LEU A 100 -5.63 6.58 -13.92
N ASN A 101 -6.41 5.71 -14.56
CA ASN A 101 -5.89 4.60 -15.35
C ASN A 101 -4.91 5.08 -16.43
N THR A 102 -5.23 6.18 -17.13
CA THR A 102 -4.34 6.74 -18.16
C THR A 102 -3.06 7.39 -17.62
N SER A 103 -3.06 7.82 -16.35
CA SER A 103 -1.89 8.45 -15.71
C SER A 103 -0.97 7.45 -15.00
N LEU A 104 -1.39 6.20 -14.82
CA LEU A 104 -0.59 5.19 -14.14
C LEU A 104 0.60 4.75 -15.02
N PRO A 105 1.79 4.53 -14.44
CA PRO A 105 2.89 3.91 -15.17
C PRO A 105 2.53 2.47 -15.55
N THR A 106 3.03 2.02 -16.69
CA THR A 106 2.81 0.66 -17.21
C THR A 106 4.07 -0.20 -17.19
N ILE A 107 5.22 0.42 -16.91
CA ILE A 107 6.53 -0.23 -16.83
C ILE A 107 7.05 -0.06 -15.41
N ALA A 108 7.43 -1.18 -14.80
CA ALA A 108 8.00 -1.22 -13.46
C ALA A 108 9.50 -0.89 -13.50
N SER A 109 10.00 -0.33 -12.40
CA SER A 109 11.41 -0.02 -12.21
C SER A 109 11.84 -0.44 -10.80
N ILE A 110 13.08 -0.94 -10.70
CA ILE A 110 13.70 -1.29 -9.42
C ILE A 110 13.80 -0.04 -8.52
N GLN A 111 14.10 1.13 -9.10
CA GLN A 111 14.20 2.40 -8.38
C GLN A 111 12.86 2.86 -7.80
N ASN A 112 11.76 2.40 -8.38
CA ASN A 112 10.39 2.67 -7.90
C ASN A 112 9.89 1.63 -6.90
N ASN A 113 10.72 0.66 -6.49
CA ASN A 113 10.37 -0.20 -5.37
C ASN A 113 10.53 0.59 -4.06
N PRO A 114 9.46 0.78 -3.26
CA PRO A 114 9.52 1.63 -2.08
C PRO A 114 10.37 1.02 -0.97
N THR A 115 11.05 1.89 -0.22
CA THR A 115 11.62 1.54 1.08
C THR A 115 10.53 1.31 2.11
N VAL A 116 10.87 0.64 3.21
CA VAL A 116 9.92 0.35 4.31
C VAL A 116 9.32 1.63 4.89
N SER A 117 10.13 2.67 5.06
CA SER A 117 9.69 3.99 5.54
C SER A 117 8.73 4.68 4.57
N GLU A 118 8.93 4.52 3.26
CA GLU A 118 7.99 5.03 2.25
C GLU A 118 6.67 4.26 2.26
N VAL A 119 6.70 2.92 2.42
CA VAL A 119 5.48 2.12 2.58
C VAL A 119 4.70 2.62 3.79
N VAL A 120 5.34 2.80 4.95
CA VAL A 120 4.66 3.33 6.15
C VAL A 120 4.08 4.71 5.86
N ARG A 121 4.83 5.63 5.25
CA ARG A 121 4.35 6.98 4.88
C ARG A 121 3.09 6.93 4.01
N LEU A 122 3.08 6.05 3.00
CA LEU A 122 2.02 5.96 1.99
C LEU A 122 0.84 5.06 2.39
N ARG A 123 1.03 4.14 3.34
CA ARG A 123 0.00 3.24 3.88
C ARG A 123 -0.41 3.68 5.27
N ARG A 124 -1.30 4.69 5.33
CA ARG A 124 -1.81 5.22 6.61
C ARG A 124 -2.66 4.24 7.40
N ASP A 125 -3.15 3.18 6.76
CA ASP A 125 -3.87 2.08 7.39
C ASP A 125 -2.94 1.04 8.09
N ILE A 126 -1.64 1.31 8.18
CA ILE A 126 -0.71 0.61 9.09
C ILE A 126 -0.70 1.36 10.42
N ILE A 127 -1.34 0.76 11.43
CA ILE A 127 -1.50 1.34 12.77
C ILE A 127 -0.55 0.74 13.81
N GLU A 128 -0.22 -0.55 13.68
CA GLU A 128 0.65 -1.29 14.61
C GLU A 128 2.03 -0.65 14.71
N GLU A 129 2.39 -0.12 15.88
CA GLU A 129 3.68 0.52 16.16
C GLU A 129 4.21 1.33 14.97
N ARG A 130 3.36 2.19 14.40
CA ARG A 130 3.60 2.85 13.11
C ARG A 130 4.91 3.63 13.08
N GLU A 131 5.30 4.19 14.21
CA GLU A 131 6.56 4.91 14.46
C GLU A 131 7.81 4.01 14.43
N LYS A 132 7.63 2.68 14.35
CA LYS A 132 8.68 1.67 14.27
C LYS A 132 8.63 0.95 12.92
N PRO A 133 9.23 1.50 11.85
CA PRO A 133 9.17 0.87 10.53
C PRO A 133 10.18 -0.29 10.38
N TYR A 134 11.24 -0.32 11.18
CA TYR A 134 12.35 -1.25 10.97
C TYR A 134 12.11 -2.57 11.68
N PHE A 135 12.36 -3.69 11.00
CA PHE A 135 12.37 -5.00 11.65
C PHE A 135 13.54 -5.08 12.62
N ASP A 136 13.29 -5.61 13.82
CA ASP A 136 14.32 -5.89 14.81
C ASP A 136 14.60 -7.40 14.86
N THR A 137 13.63 -8.19 15.31
CA THR A 137 13.82 -9.63 15.47
C THR A 137 12.48 -10.38 15.53
N TRP A 138 12.54 -11.71 15.54
CA TRP A 138 11.39 -12.57 15.77
C TRP A 138 11.23 -12.89 17.26
N ILE A 139 10.00 -12.77 17.76
CA ILE A 139 9.60 -13.25 19.09
C ILE A 139 8.82 -14.55 18.92
N TYR A 140 9.44 -15.67 19.28
CA TYR A 140 8.83 -17.00 19.17
C TYR A 140 7.95 -17.32 20.37
N TRP A 141 6.72 -17.75 20.11
CA TRP A 141 5.75 -18.11 21.15
C TRP A 141 5.71 -19.63 21.32
N THR A 142 6.26 -20.11 22.44
CA THR A 142 6.29 -21.55 22.80
C THR A 142 5.19 -21.94 23.78
N SER A 143 4.49 -20.97 24.38
CA SER A 143 3.52 -21.24 25.45
C SER A 143 2.08 -21.32 24.96
N GLU A 144 1.27 -22.14 25.63
CA GLU A 144 -0.18 -22.25 25.44
C GLU A 144 -0.93 -20.92 25.65
N LYS A 145 -0.30 -19.92 26.28
CA LYS A 145 -0.88 -18.59 26.52
C LYS A 145 -1.06 -17.76 25.25
N ARG A 146 -0.36 -18.10 24.16
CA ARG A 146 -0.49 -17.43 22.86
C ARG A 146 -0.56 -18.45 21.72
N PRO A 147 -1.63 -19.28 21.68
CA PRO A 147 -1.70 -20.41 20.75
C PRO A 147 -1.72 -19.95 19.28
N ASN A 148 -2.21 -18.73 19.05
CA ASN A 148 -2.32 -18.10 17.74
C ASN A 148 -1.09 -17.27 17.34
N GLY A 149 -0.03 -17.20 18.17
CA GLY A 149 1.19 -16.45 17.85
C GLY A 149 0.96 -14.94 17.73
N ALA A 150 1.38 -14.35 16.61
CA ALA A 150 1.24 -12.92 16.32
C ALA A 150 -0.23 -12.47 16.16
N SER A 151 -0.53 -11.24 16.61
CA SER A 151 -1.83 -10.58 16.36
C SER A 151 -2.07 -10.34 14.87
N GLU A 152 -3.31 -10.07 14.51
CA GLU A 152 -3.70 -9.77 13.13
C GLU A 152 -3.00 -8.50 12.61
N GLU A 153 -2.90 -7.47 13.44
CA GLU A 153 -2.25 -6.20 13.11
C GLU A 153 -0.74 -6.38 12.91
N ASN A 154 -0.09 -7.20 13.74
CA ASN A 154 1.33 -7.52 13.60
C ASN A 154 1.59 -8.34 12.31
N ARG A 155 0.72 -9.29 11.99
CA ARG A 155 0.76 -10.05 10.73
C ARG A 155 0.52 -9.16 9.52
N LYS A 156 -0.46 -8.24 9.60
CA LYS A 156 -0.73 -7.26 8.55
C LYS A 156 0.50 -6.38 8.31
N LYS A 157 1.12 -5.85 9.36
CA LYS A 157 2.36 -5.07 9.24
C LYS A 157 3.52 -5.90 8.67
N THR A 158 3.68 -7.14 9.13
CA THR A 158 4.67 -8.09 8.59
C THR A 158 4.50 -8.27 7.09
N LEU A 159 3.28 -8.55 6.65
CA LEU A 159 2.96 -8.69 5.23
C LEU A 159 3.30 -7.41 4.47
N LEU A 160 2.85 -6.27 4.96
CA LEU A 160 3.00 -4.99 4.26
C LEU A 160 4.44 -4.52 4.18
N LEU A 161 5.27 -4.75 5.21
CA LEU A 161 6.64 -4.24 5.25
C LEU A 161 7.67 -5.27 4.78
N LEU A 162 7.48 -6.57 5.06
CA LEU A 162 8.48 -7.62 4.83
C LEU A 162 8.08 -8.64 3.75
N GLY A 163 6.83 -8.66 3.31
CA GLY A 163 6.35 -9.52 2.23
C GLY A 163 5.69 -10.82 2.67
N LYS A 164 5.22 -11.59 1.68
CA LYS A 164 4.46 -12.84 1.88
C LYS A 164 5.28 -13.92 2.58
N ASP A 165 6.56 -14.06 2.23
CA ASP A 165 7.42 -15.09 2.84
C ASP A 165 7.63 -14.84 4.34
N ALA A 166 7.78 -13.57 4.76
CA ALA A 166 7.91 -13.19 6.16
C ALA A 166 6.63 -13.49 6.94
N LEU A 167 5.46 -13.22 6.34
CA LEU A 167 4.16 -13.58 6.94
C LEU A 167 4.04 -15.10 7.09
N GLN A 168 4.42 -15.88 6.07
CA GLN A 168 4.41 -17.34 6.14
C GLN A 168 5.34 -17.86 7.24
N HIS A 169 6.53 -17.27 7.38
CA HIS A 169 7.44 -17.57 8.48
C HIS A 169 6.79 -17.29 9.84
N SER A 170 6.22 -16.10 10.03
CA SER A 170 5.51 -15.69 11.25
C SER A 170 4.43 -16.71 11.66
N ILE A 171 3.63 -17.18 10.70
CA ILE A 171 2.56 -18.15 10.93
C ILE A 171 3.15 -19.52 11.28
N LYS A 172 4.07 -20.03 10.46
CA LYS A 172 4.65 -21.38 10.61
C LYS A 172 5.40 -21.53 11.94
N MET A 173 6.16 -20.51 12.31
CA MET A 173 7.01 -20.53 13.50
C MET A 173 6.31 -20.01 14.75
N LYS A 174 5.04 -19.60 14.65
CA LYS A 174 4.31 -18.89 15.71
C LYS A 174 5.15 -17.74 16.27
N ALA A 175 5.66 -16.89 15.37
CA ALA A 175 6.56 -15.80 15.70
C ALA A 175 5.92 -14.43 15.41
N SER A 176 6.13 -13.46 16.30
CA SER A 176 5.79 -12.06 16.04
C SER A 176 7.01 -11.30 15.56
N SER A 177 6.84 -10.44 14.55
CA SER A 177 7.89 -9.49 14.17
C SER A 177 7.94 -8.38 15.22
N LYS A 178 9.11 -8.18 15.83
CA LYS A 178 9.40 -7.03 16.67
C LYS A 178 9.91 -5.89 15.79
N TRP A 179 9.49 -4.67 16.11
CA TRP A 179 9.83 -3.48 15.34
C TRP A 179 10.65 -2.48 16.17
N SER A 180 11.47 -1.69 15.48
CA SER A 180 12.31 -0.64 16.03
C SER A 180 12.06 0.70 15.32
N SER A 181 12.17 1.79 16.07
CA SER A 181 12.17 3.16 15.54
C SER A 181 13.53 3.55 14.93
N VAL A 182 14.59 2.79 15.22
CA VAL A 182 15.94 2.96 14.70
C VAL A 182 16.25 1.80 13.77
N ASP A 183 16.85 2.09 12.62
CA ASP A 183 17.33 1.05 11.71
C ASP A 183 18.57 0.38 12.32
N LEU A 184 18.41 -0.87 12.75
CA LEU A 184 19.48 -1.69 13.32
C LEU A 184 20.21 -2.50 12.23
N GLY A 185 19.81 -2.38 10.95
CA GLY A 185 20.37 -3.15 9.84
C GLY A 185 19.95 -4.62 9.84
N HIS A 186 18.98 -5.02 10.68
CA HIS A 186 18.50 -6.39 10.75
C HIS A 186 17.61 -6.75 9.57
N ASN A 187 17.73 -7.98 9.08
CA ASN A 187 16.91 -8.54 8.03
C ASN A 187 16.29 -9.83 8.53
N TRP A 188 14.99 -10.02 8.33
CA TRP A 188 14.28 -11.20 8.80
C TRP A 188 14.80 -12.53 8.20
N LYS A 189 15.51 -12.46 7.06
CA LYS A 189 16.14 -13.61 6.39
C LYS A 189 17.56 -13.92 6.87
N MET A 190 18.21 -13.04 7.63
CA MET A 190 19.61 -13.15 8.06
C MET A 190 19.73 -13.37 9.56
#